data_AF-A0A7L3FIH5-F1
#
_entry.id   AF-A0A7L3FIH5-F1
#
_cell.length_a   1.000
_cell.length_b   1.000
_cell.length_c   1.000
_cell.angle_alpha   90.00
_cell.angle_beta   90.00
_cell.angle_gamma   90.00
#
_symmetry.space_group_name_H-M   'P 1'
#
loop_
_entity.id
_entity.type
_entity.pdbx_description
1 polymer ?
#
loop_
_entity_poly.entity_id
_entity_poly.type
_entity_poly.pdbx_seq_one_letter_code
_entity_poly.pdbx_strand_id
1 'polypeptide(L)'
;WALHLKNVTVSLSGEYECSFATYPHGTKAARIQLIVKAEEEQHYVKEAWLNQTLEIPCVEDTTSENLSNYPLKWLVWENGREEELVSKEPSCPAVYRNSSALHGKRVRLGLDYSLKIFPTKIMDEGRVFSCHVLYHPERVHKSSTTVRVFGK
;
A
#
# COMPACT_ATOMS: atom_id res chain seq x y z
N TRP A 1 -34.56 6.21 0.60
CA TRP A 1 -33.64 6.91 -0.31
C TRP A 1 -32.21 6.72 0.20
N ALA A 2 -31.21 6.83 -0.67
CA ALA A 2 -29.80 6.66 -0.30
C ALA A 2 -28.97 7.73 -1.00
N LEU A 3 -28.04 8.35 -0.26
CA LEU A 3 -27.08 9.30 -0.83
C LEU A 3 -25.91 8.50 -1.41
N HIS A 4 -25.66 8.65 -2.71
CA HIS A 4 -24.52 8.06 -3.40
C HIS A 4 -23.58 9.17 -3.85
N LEU A 5 -22.39 9.24 -3.26
CA LEU A 5 -21.34 10.17 -3.66
C LEU A 5 -20.49 9.54 -4.76
N LYS A 6 -20.10 10.33 -5.77
CA LYS A 6 -19.19 9.93 -6.85
C LYS A 6 -17.98 10.87 -6.86
N ASN A 7 -16.81 10.37 -7.25
CA ASN A 7 -15.56 11.13 -7.26
C ASN A 7 -15.24 11.72 -5.88
N VAL A 8 -15.16 10.85 -4.87
CA VAL A 8 -14.99 11.25 -3.49
C VAL A 8 -13.58 11.85 -3.30
N THR A 9 -13.51 13.09 -2.81
CA THR A 9 -12.24 13.79 -2.49
C THR A 9 -12.21 14.20 -1.03
N VAL A 10 -11.04 14.57 -0.53
CA VAL A 10 -10.84 15.00 0.87
C VAL A 10 -11.79 16.15 1.26
N SER A 11 -12.13 17.03 0.30
CA SER A 11 -13.07 18.15 0.48
C SER A 11 -14.49 17.75 0.86
N LEU A 12 -14.88 16.50 0.61
CA LEU A 12 -16.19 15.95 1.00
C LEU A 12 -16.20 15.38 2.42
N SER A 13 -15.09 15.47 3.17
CA SER A 13 -15.10 15.10 4.59
C SER A 13 -15.97 16.08 5.38
N GLY A 14 -16.86 15.58 6.23
CA GLY A 14 -17.80 16.41 6.97
C GLY A 14 -18.95 15.63 7.60
N GLU A 15 -19.82 16.36 8.30
CA GLU A 15 -21.06 15.80 8.86
C GLU A 15 -22.17 15.85 7.79
N TYR A 16 -22.78 14.70 7.53
CA TYR A 16 -23.90 14.54 6.61
C TYR A 16 -25.17 14.25 7.42
N GLU A 17 -26.23 15.00 7.15
CA GLU A 17 -27.52 14.80 7.80
C GLU A 17 -28.52 14.15 6.84
N CYS A 18 -29.22 13.15 7.36
CA CYS A 18 -30.32 12.46 6.71
C CYS A 18 -31.61 12.84 7.44
N SER A 19 -32.49 13.63 6.81
CA SER A 19 -33.76 14.09 7.41
C SER A 19 -34.99 13.64 6.61
N PHE A 20 -35.97 13.07 7.29
CA PHE A 20 -37.26 12.70 6.71
C PHE A 20 -38.39 13.40 7.46
N ALA A 21 -39.28 14.07 6.72
CA ALA A 21 -40.52 14.61 7.24
C ALA A 21 -41.70 13.78 6.75
N THR A 22 -42.54 13.30 7.67
CA THR A 22 -43.76 12.56 7.35
C THR A 22 -44.92 13.14 8.16
N TYR A 23 -45.97 13.60 7.49
CA TYR A 23 -47.20 14.02 8.17
C TYR A 23 -48.00 12.78 8.62
N PRO A 24 -48.60 12.76 9.83
CA PRO A 24 -48.54 13.76 10.90
C PRO A 24 -47.35 13.58 11.87
N HIS A 25 -46.45 12.64 11.59
CA HIS A 25 -45.38 12.17 12.47
C HIS A 25 -44.16 13.11 12.63
N GLY A 26 -44.14 14.27 11.97
CA GLY A 26 -43.08 15.27 12.07
C GLY A 26 -41.80 14.88 11.33
N THR A 27 -40.66 15.42 11.77
CA THR A 27 -39.35 15.22 11.13
C THR A 27 -38.44 14.37 12.00
N LYS A 28 -37.79 13.38 11.42
CA LYS A 28 -36.71 12.59 12.04
C LYS A 28 -35.42 12.81 11.27
N ALA A 29 -34.31 13.03 11.98
CA ALA A 29 -33.00 13.21 11.38
C ALA A 29 -31.94 12.31 12.03
N ALA A 30 -30.95 11.90 11.26
CA ALA A 30 -29.77 11.16 11.69
C ALA A 30 -28.52 11.76 11.04
N ARG A 31 -27.39 11.75 11.75
CA ARG A 31 -26.13 12.34 11.29
C ARG A 31 -25.06 11.27 11.13
N ILE A 32 -24.21 11.45 10.12
CA ILE A 32 -23.11 10.55 9.79
C ILE A 32 -21.87 11.41 9.56
N GLN A 33 -20.77 11.11 10.24
CA GLN A 33 -19.48 11.72 9.97
C GLN A 33 -18.78 10.98 8.83
N LEU A 34 -18.55 11.64 7.70
CA LEU A 34 -17.72 11.14 6.62
C LEU A 34 -16.29 11.64 6.80
N ILE A 35 -15.33 10.72 6.76
CA ILE A 35 -13.90 11.04 6.78
C ILE A 35 -13.28 10.42 5.53
N VAL A 36 -12.79 11.28 4.63
CA VAL A 36 -12.05 10.88 3.43
C VAL A 36 -10.58 11.09 3.71
N LYS A 37 -9.83 9.99 3.82
CA LYS A 37 -8.36 10.05 3.95
C LYS A 37 -7.76 10.29 2.57
N ALA A 38 -6.79 11.20 2.49
CA ALA A 38 -5.96 11.34 1.30
C ALA A 38 -5.15 10.06 1.08
N GLU A 39 -4.77 9.82 -0.17
CA GLU A 39 -3.74 8.83 -0.47
C GLU A 39 -2.41 9.39 0.05
N GLU A 40 -2.04 9.02 1.28
CA GLU A 40 -0.74 9.36 1.85
C GLU A 40 0.28 8.30 1.40
N GLU A 41 1.20 8.72 0.54
CA GLU A 41 2.40 7.95 0.25
C GLU A 41 3.40 8.18 1.38
N GLN A 42 3.67 7.13 2.16
CA GLN A 42 4.63 7.21 3.24
C GLN A 42 6.05 7.02 2.68
N HIS A 43 6.99 7.89 3.07
CA HIS A 43 8.36 7.83 2.60
C HIS A 43 9.33 7.46 3.72
N TYR A 44 10.05 6.36 3.52
CA TYR A 44 10.99 5.79 4.48
C TYR A 44 12.40 5.71 3.90
N VAL A 45 13.39 5.62 4.77
CA VAL A 45 14.78 5.35 4.41
C VAL A 45 15.24 4.11 5.15
N LYS A 46 15.80 3.13 4.43
CA LYS A 46 16.29 1.90 5.02
C LYS A 46 17.77 1.70 4.71
N GLU A 47 18.53 1.51 5.77
CA GLU A 47 19.96 1.22 5.69
C GLU A 47 20.20 -0.27 5.42
N ALA A 48 21.18 -0.57 4.59
CA ALA A 48 21.55 -1.89 4.14
C ALA A 48 23.07 -2.00 4.10
N TRP A 49 23.61 -3.14 4.50
CA TRP A 49 25.04 -3.43 4.34
C TRP A 49 25.25 -4.25 3.08
N LEU A 50 26.40 -4.11 2.40
CA LEU A 50 26.74 -4.94 1.25
C LEU A 50 26.74 -6.44 1.59
N ASN A 51 26.25 -7.25 0.65
CA ASN A 51 26.18 -8.71 0.76
C ASN A 51 25.33 -9.23 1.94
N GLN A 52 24.47 -8.39 2.51
CA GLN A 52 23.50 -8.79 3.53
C GLN A 52 22.08 -8.85 2.95
N THR A 53 21.14 -9.37 3.74
CA THR A 53 19.72 -9.36 3.39
C THR A 53 19.12 -8.03 3.84
N LEU A 54 18.54 -7.29 2.91
CA LEU A 54 17.72 -6.13 3.20
C LEU A 54 16.26 -6.55 3.31
N GLU A 55 15.59 -6.15 4.37
CA GLU A 55 14.17 -6.40 4.61
C GLU A 55 13.43 -5.08 4.75
N ILE A 56 12.46 -4.86 3.86
CA ILE A 56 11.67 -3.63 3.78
C ILE A 56 10.21 -3.99 4.14
N PRO A 57 9.67 -3.49 5.27
CA PRO A 57 8.27 -3.70 5.60
C PRO A 57 7.36 -2.87 4.68
N CYS A 58 6.19 -3.41 4.33
CA CYS A 58 5.19 -2.66 3.57
C CYS A 58 4.43 -1.64 4.45
N VAL A 59 4.23 -1.96 5.73
CA VAL A 59 3.49 -1.16 6.73
C VAL A 59 4.33 -1.16 8.02
N GLU A 60 4.58 0.02 8.62
CA GLU A 60 5.52 0.15 9.75
C GLU A 60 4.98 -0.34 11.10
N ASP A 61 3.77 0.02 11.52
CA ASP A 61 3.20 -0.43 12.81
C ASP A 61 1.74 0.04 12.98
N THR A 62 0.75 -0.78 12.62
CA THR A 62 -0.61 -0.75 13.21
C THR A 62 -1.37 -1.99 12.78
N THR A 63 -1.92 -2.74 13.74
CA THR A 63 -2.88 -3.86 13.61
C THR A 63 -2.85 -4.55 12.25
N SER A 64 -2.27 -5.74 12.18
CA SER A 64 -2.37 -6.64 11.02
C SER A 64 -3.85 -7.00 10.75
N GLU A 65 -4.64 -6.05 10.24
CA GLU A 65 -5.90 -6.33 9.58
C GLU A 65 -5.51 -7.12 8.35
N ASN A 66 -5.57 -8.45 8.49
CA ASN A 66 -5.43 -9.50 7.49
C ASN A 66 -4.99 -9.00 6.09
N LEU A 67 -3.75 -8.48 5.99
CA LEU A 67 -3.08 -8.14 4.71
C LEU A 67 -3.09 -9.35 3.76
N SER A 68 -3.27 -10.56 4.31
CA SER A 68 -3.53 -11.80 3.58
C SER A 68 -4.68 -11.74 2.60
N ASN A 69 -5.70 -10.94 2.88
CA ASN A 69 -6.92 -10.89 2.07
C ASN A 69 -6.83 -9.84 0.95
N TYR A 70 -5.80 -9.00 0.95
CA TYR A 70 -5.67 -7.88 0.01
C TYR A 70 -4.60 -8.16 -1.06
N PRO A 71 -4.84 -7.74 -2.31
CA PRO A 71 -3.80 -7.75 -3.33
C PRO A 71 -2.69 -6.78 -2.95
N LEU A 72 -1.46 -7.20 -3.20
CA LEU A 72 -0.26 -6.42 -2.90
C LEU A 72 0.70 -6.44 -4.07
N LYS A 73 1.35 -5.31 -4.32
CA LYS A 73 2.39 -5.17 -5.34
C LYS A 73 3.61 -4.48 -4.77
N TRP A 74 4.78 -5.01 -5.11
CA TRP A 74 6.06 -4.34 -4.91
C TRP A 74 6.59 -3.84 -6.25
N LEU A 75 7.00 -2.58 -6.25
CA LEU A 75 7.51 -1.86 -7.40
C LEU A 75 8.91 -1.34 -7.07
N VAL A 76 9.75 -1.20 -8.09
CA VAL A 76 11.02 -0.47 -7.99
C VAL A 76 11.00 0.67 -8.98
N TRP A 77 11.44 1.84 -8.54
CA TRP A 77 11.68 2.97 -9.44
C TRP A 77 13.07 2.85 -10.06
N GLU A 78 13.14 2.53 -11.35
CA GLU A 78 14.40 2.40 -12.08
C GLU A 78 14.28 3.04 -13.48
N ASN A 79 15.31 3.76 -13.92
CA ASN A 79 15.36 4.40 -15.25
C ASN A 79 14.15 5.31 -15.60
N GLY A 80 13.53 5.93 -14.59
CA GLY A 80 12.36 6.81 -14.77
C GLY A 80 11.03 6.08 -14.95
N ARG A 81 10.97 4.77 -14.66
CA ARG A 81 9.75 3.97 -14.72
C ARG A 81 9.61 3.08 -13.48
N GLU A 82 8.36 2.82 -13.07
CA GLU A 82 8.06 1.77 -12.09
C GLU A 82 8.07 0.40 -12.76
N GLU A 83 8.89 -0.51 -12.24
CA GLU A 83 8.89 -1.92 -12.61
C GLU A 83 8.30 -2.79 -11.51
N GLU A 84 7.35 -3.66 -11.86
CA GLU A 84 6.75 -4.62 -10.92
C GLU A 84 7.76 -5.73 -10.59
N LEU A 85 8.10 -5.85 -9.30
CA LEU A 85 8.97 -6.89 -8.80
C LEU A 85 8.19 -8.17 -8.50
N VAL A 86 7.16 -8.03 -7.67
CA VAL A 86 6.33 -9.13 -7.16
C VAL A 86 4.91 -8.63 -6.98
N SER A 87 3.94 -9.45 -7.38
CA SER A 87 2.54 -9.25 -7.05
C SER A 87 1.95 -10.48 -6.36
N LYS A 88 1.05 -10.22 -5.41
CA LYS A 88 0.23 -11.24 -4.74
C LYS A 88 -1.24 -10.97 -5.05
N GLU A 89 -1.95 -12.02 -5.42
CA GLU A 89 -3.39 -12.01 -5.63
C GLU A 89 -4.11 -12.75 -4.49
N PRO A 90 -5.31 -12.33 -4.04
CA PRO A 90 -5.96 -12.86 -2.83
C PRO A 90 -6.33 -14.35 -2.86
N SER A 91 -6.53 -14.94 -4.03
CA SER A 91 -7.19 -16.25 -4.21
C SER A 91 -6.23 -17.46 -4.26
N CYS A 92 -4.91 -17.25 -4.24
CA CYS A 92 -3.93 -18.32 -4.41
C CYS A 92 -2.86 -18.29 -3.30
N PRO A 93 -2.82 -19.26 -2.38
CA PRO A 93 -1.84 -19.28 -1.29
C PRO A 93 -0.38 -19.52 -1.71
N ALA A 94 -0.08 -19.81 -2.98
CA ALA A 94 1.20 -20.45 -3.33
C ALA A 94 1.81 -20.08 -4.70
N VAL A 95 1.40 -18.99 -5.36
CA VAL A 95 2.04 -18.59 -6.62
C VAL A 95 2.37 -17.10 -6.60
N TYR A 96 3.49 -16.78 -5.96
CA TYR A 96 4.16 -15.50 -6.17
C TYR A 96 4.56 -15.42 -7.64
N ARG A 97 4.01 -14.46 -8.37
CA ARG A 97 4.50 -14.18 -9.72
C ARG A 97 5.70 -13.25 -9.57
N ASN A 98 6.90 -13.80 -9.69
CA ASN A 98 8.10 -12.98 -9.87
C ASN A 98 8.03 -12.38 -11.28
N SER A 99 7.51 -11.17 -11.37
CA SER A 99 7.21 -10.49 -12.64
C SER A 99 8.48 -10.05 -13.37
N SER A 100 9.57 -9.79 -12.64
CA SER A 100 10.84 -9.35 -13.25
C SER A 100 11.88 -10.48 -13.33
N ALA A 101 12.30 -10.79 -14.55
CA ALA A 101 13.38 -11.74 -14.82
C ALA A 101 14.75 -11.26 -14.30
N LEU A 102 14.93 -9.94 -14.19
CA LEU A 102 16.17 -9.27 -13.75
C LEU A 102 16.36 -9.32 -12.23
N HIS A 103 15.29 -9.10 -11.45
CA HIS A 103 15.36 -9.07 -9.99
C HIS A 103 14.87 -10.35 -9.31
N GLY A 104 14.13 -11.21 -10.03
CA GLY A 104 13.49 -12.42 -9.48
C GLY A 104 14.44 -13.46 -8.88
N LYS A 105 15.75 -13.39 -9.13
CA LYS A 105 16.75 -14.25 -8.45
C LYS A 105 17.16 -13.76 -7.06
N ARG A 106 17.08 -12.45 -6.80
CA ARG A 106 17.54 -11.80 -5.55
C ARG A 106 16.41 -11.32 -4.65
N VAL A 107 15.27 -11.01 -5.24
CA VAL A 107 14.12 -10.45 -4.55
C VAL A 107 13.13 -11.56 -4.21
N ARG A 108 12.67 -11.58 -2.96
CA ARG A 108 11.67 -12.51 -2.44
C ARG A 108 10.68 -11.75 -1.58
N LEU A 109 9.44 -12.22 -1.54
CA LEU A 109 8.43 -11.71 -0.61
C LEU A 109 8.47 -12.52 0.69
N GLY A 110 8.56 -11.84 1.82
CA GLY A 110 8.40 -12.41 3.16
C GLY A 110 6.94 -12.80 3.45
N LEU A 111 6.73 -13.63 4.47
CA LEU A 111 5.39 -14.05 4.92
C LEU A 111 4.59 -12.88 5.53
N ASP A 112 5.31 -11.87 6.01
CA ASP A 112 4.86 -10.60 6.56
C ASP A 112 4.71 -9.51 5.48
N TYR A 113 4.71 -9.89 4.20
CA TYR A 113 4.65 -8.97 3.04
C TYR A 113 5.87 -8.05 2.89
N SER A 114 6.92 -8.29 3.66
CA SER A 114 8.18 -7.57 3.52
C SER A 114 8.89 -7.92 2.22
N LEU A 115 9.54 -6.95 1.60
CA LEU A 115 10.43 -7.18 0.48
C LEU A 115 11.79 -7.61 1.03
N LYS A 116 12.23 -8.83 0.68
CA LYS A 116 13.55 -9.35 1.03
C LYS A 116 14.45 -9.33 -0.18
N ILE A 117 15.59 -8.64 -0.08
CA ILE A 117 16.57 -8.49 -1.16
C ILE A 117 17.89 -9.08 -0.69
N PHE A 118 18.37 -10.12 -1.38
CA PHE A 118 19.67 -10.73 -1.09
C PHE A 118 20.37 -11.26 -2.36
N PRO A 119 21.69 -11.03 -2.52
CA PRO A 119 22.51 -10.09 -1.76
C PRO A 119 22.25 -8.64 -2.19
N THR A 120 22.35 -7.71 -1.25
CA THR A 120 22.43 -6.27 -1.49
C THR A 120 23.71 -5.90 -2.25
N LYS A 121 23.58 -4.99 -3.22
CA LYS A 121 24.66 -4.53 -4.10
C LYS A 121 24.81 -3.01 -4.00
N ILE A 122 25.97 -2.51 -4.41
CA ILE A 122 26.24 -1.06 -4.51
C ILE A 122 25.21 -0.37 -5.42
N MET A 123 24.74 -1.05 -6.48
CA MET A 123 23.70 -0.53 -7.37
C MET A 123 22.32 -0.40 -6.72
N ASP A 124 22.13 -0.95 -5.51
CA ASP A 124 20.89 -0.77 -4.74
C ASP A 124 20.90 0.57 -3.98
N GLU A 125 22.01 1.32 -3.94
CA GLU A 125 22.11 2.67 -3.37
C GLU A 125 21.14 3.64 -4.04
N GLY A 126 20.35 4.35 -3.23
CA GLY A 126 19.38 5.35 -3.70
C GLY A 126 18.18 4.77 -4.44
N ARG A 127 18.06 3.44 -4.59
CA ARG A 127 16.88 2.81 -5.19
C ARG A 127 15.66 3.00 -4.29
N VAL A 128 14.52 3.27 -4.91
CA VAL A 128 13.23 3.41 -4.24
C VAL A 128 12.39 2.18 -4.52
N PHE A 129 11.95 1.51 -3.45
CA PHE A 129 11.04 0.37 -3.49
C PHE A 129 9.70 0.78 -2.91
N SER A 130 8.63 0.57 -3.67
CA SER A 130 7.29 1.00 -3.30
C SER A 130 6.36 -0.20 -3.12
N CYS A 131 5.67 -0.27 -1.99
CA CYS A 131 4.64 -1.24 -1.70
C CYS A 131 3.26 -0.61 -1.89
N HIS A 132 2.44 -1.23 -2.74
CA HIS A 132 1.06 -0.83 -2.99
C HIS A 132 0.11 -1.90 -2.48
N VAL A 133 -0.73 -1.56 -1.50
CA VAL A 133 -1.76 -2.44 -0.94
C VAL A 133 -3.14 -1.95 -1.38
N LEU A 134 -3.90 -2.81 -2.04
CA LEU A 134 -5.25 -2.47 -2.51
C LEU A 134 -6.30 -2.93 -1.49
N TYR A 135 -6.72 -2.03 -0.61
CA TYR A 135 -7.82 -2.32 0.34
C TYR A 135 -9.20 -2.24 -0.33
N HIS A 136 -9.34 -1.34 -1.30
CA HIS A 136 -10.53 -1.11 -2.13
C HIS A 136 -10.05 -0.63 -3.51
N PRO A 137 -10.80 -0.79 -4.61
CA PRO A 137 -10.42 -0.25 -5.93
C PRO A 137 -10.02 1.24 -5.92
N GLU A 138 -10.54 2.00 -4.96
CA GLU A 138 -10.30 3.44 -4.76
C GLU A 138 -9.44 3.76 -3.52
N ARG A 139 -9.03 2.75 -2.75
CA ARG A 139 -8.19 2.94 -1.54
C ARG A 139 -6.94 2.09 -1.67
N VAL A 140 -5.89 2.72 -2.17
CA VAL A 140 -4.55 2.14 -2.24
C VAL A 140 -3.72 2.77 -1.14
N HIS A 141 -3.06 1.95 -0.34
CA HIS A 141 -2.00 2.41 0.55
C HIS A 141 -0.67 2.27 -0.17
N LYS A 142 0.13 3.34 -0.16
CA LYS A 142 1.44 3.40 -0.80
C LYS A 142 2.50 3.71 0.24
N SER A 143 3.54 2.89 0.26
CA SER A 143 4.71 3.07 1.12
C SER A 143 5.97 2.94 0.27
N SER A 144 6.83 3.95 0.28
CA SER A 144 8.01 4.07 -0.57
C SER A 144 9.26 4.15 0.29
N THR A 145 10.18 3.21 0.10
CA THR A 145 11.42 3.11 0.86
C THR A 145 12.63 3.36 -0.02
N THR A 146 13.44 4.35 0.34
CA THR A 146 14.74 4.62 -0.28
C THR A 146 15.83 3.83 0.43
N VAL A 147 16.69 3.14 -0.33
CA VAL A 147 17.77 2.33 0.23
C VAL A 147 19.08 3.11 0.33
N ARG A 148 19.75 2.98 1.48
CA ARG A 148 21.13 3.44 1.69
C ARG A 148 22.03 2.25 1.98
N VAL A 149 23.05 2.04 1.17
CA VAL A 149 23.98 0.93 1.16
C VAL A 149 25.31 1.36 1.74
N PHE A 150 25.74 0.66 2.78
CA PHE A 150 27.02 0.87 3.42
C PHE A 150 27.99 -0.27 3.07
N GLY A 151 29.23 0.13 2.74
CA GLY A 151 30.36 -0.78 2.67
C GLY A 151 30.94 -1.03 4.06
N LYS A 152 31.48 -2.22 4.27
CA LYS A 152 32.28 -2.52 5.46
C LYS A 152 33.69 -1.97 5.30
#